data_AF-A0A426D9X1-F1
#
_entry.id   AF-A0A426D9X1-F1
#
_cell.length_a   1.000
_cell.length_b   1.000
_cell.length_c   1.000
_cell.angle_alpha   90.00
_cell.angle_beta   90.00
_cell.angle_gamma   90.00
#
_symmetry.space_group_name_H-M   'P 1'
#
loop_
_entity.id
_entity.type
_entity.pdbx_description
1 polymer ?
#
loop_
_entity_poly.entity_id
_entity_poly.type
_entity_poly.pdbx_seq_one_letter_code
_entity_poly.pdbx_strand_id
1 'polypeptide(L)'
;MTPAPKRHYVIRKKTSRPRTLGRVIMLVALWFFVAFVIVVNLSFIFHVYSDSLVSFYLLLNLDYKLYGIVLGIIALVSLAVGLYAAMRLKKLRGRTHSEEK
;
A
#
# COMPACT_ATOMS: atom_id res chain seq x y z
N MET A 1 54.00 13.78 -16.59
CA MET A 1 53.01 13.05 -15.76
C MET A 1 51.71 13.84 -15.74
N THR A 2 50.72 13.48 -16.55
CA THR A 2 49.37 14.08 -16.50
C THR A 2 48.49 13.27 -15.54
N PRO A 3 47.82 13.88 -14.55
CA PRO A 3 46.99 13.15 -13.59
C PRO A 3 45.74 12.57 -14.28
N ALA A 4 45.47 11.29 -14.04
CA ALA A 4 44.32 10.58 -14.58
C ALA A 4 42.98 11.16 -14.05
N PRO A 5 41.92 11.20 -14.86
CA PRO A 5 40.63 11.74 -14.44
C PRO A 5 40.02 10.86 -13.34
N LYS A 6 39.76 11.45 -12.17
CA LYS A 6 38.98 10.80 -11.09
C LYS A 6 37.58 10.52 -11.62
N ARG A 7 37.33 9.27 -12.04
CA ARG A 7 35.97 8.77 -12.27
C ARG A 7 35.25 8.77 -10.93
N HIS A 8 34.47 9.82 -10.67
CA HIS A 8 33.51 9.83 -9.57
C HIS A 8 32.46 8.76 -9.87
N TYR A 9 32.68 7.55 -9.36
CA TYR A 9 31.64 6.54 -9.30
C TYR A 9 30.60 7.04 -8.30
N VAL A 10 29.50 7.58 -8.81
CA VAL A 10 28.29 7.83 -8.03
C VAL A 10 27.78 6.44 -7.61
N ILE A 11 28.19 5.99 -6.42
CA ILE A 11 27.68 4.78 -5.79
C ILE A 11 26.20 5.07 -5.48
N ARG A 12 25.33 4.84 -6.46
CA ARG A 12 23.88 4.79 -6.22
C ARG A 12 23.71 3.64 -5.23
N LYS A 13 23.38 3.95 -3.97
CA LYS A 13 22.92 2.97 -2.97
C LYS A 13 21.84 2.12 -3.66
N LYS A 14 22.22 0.93 -4.15
CA LYS A 14 21.25 -0.07 -4.62
C LYS A 14 20.52 -0.53 -3.38
N THR A 15 19.39 0.11 -3.09
CA THR A 15 18.36 -0.53 -2.26
C THR A 15 18.10 -1.90 -2.88
N SER A 16 18.39 -2.96 -2.14
CA SER A 16 18.32 -4.32 -2.65
C SER A 16 16.87 -4.61 -3.04
N ARG A 17 16.61 -4.66 -4.35
CA ARG A 17 15.32 -5.01 -4.97
C ARG A 17 14.57 -6.16 -4.26
N PRO A 18 15.21 -7.28 -3.83
CA PRO A 18 14.48 -8.35 -3.12
C PRO A 18 13.90 -7.90 -1.77
N ARG A 19 14.60 -7.02 -1.04
CA ARG A 19 14.14 -6.49 0.25
C ARG A 19 12.98 -5.51 0.09
N THR A 20 12.90 -4.83 -1.07
CA THR A 20 11.76 -4.00 -1.43
C THR A 20 10.56 -4.85 -1.85
N LEU A 21 10.78 -5.92 -2.61
CA LEU A 21 9.71 -6.82 -3.08
C LEU A 21 9.00 -7.54 -1.93
N GLY A 22 9.74 -8.05 -0.94
CA GLY A 22 9.14 -8.69 0.24
C GLY A 22 8.22 -7.75 1.02
N ARG A 23 8.58 -6.46 1.15
CA ARG A 23 7.71 -5.45 1.78
C ARG A 23 6.43 -5.21 0.99
N VAL A 24 6.52 -5.20 -0.35
CA VAL A 24 5.35 -5.04 -1.22
C VAL A 24 4.40 -6.22 -1.06
N ILE A 25 4.91 -7.45 -1.08
CA ILE A 25 4.09 -8.66 -0.90
C ILE A 25 3.40 -8.65 0.46
N MET A 26 4.12 -8.31 1.54
CA MET A 26 3.55 -8.20 2.89
C MET A 26 2.44 -7.14 2.95
N LEU A 27 2.66 -5.97 2.34
CA LEU A 27 1.64 -4.91 2.23
C LEU A 27 0.42 -5.37 1.45
N VAL A 28 0.61 -6.08 0.33
CA VAL A 28 -0.48 -6.62 -0.48
C VAL A 28 -1.28 -7.66 0.29
N ALA A 29 -0.61 -8.60 0.98
CA ALA A 29 -1.27 -9.59 1.82
C ALA A 29 -2.07 -8.94 2.96
N LEU A 30 -1.51 -7.91 3.58
CA LEU A 30 -2.22 -7.12 4.60
C LEU A 30 -3.48 -6.46 4.02
N TRP A 31 -3.38 -5.87 2.83
CA TRP A 31 -4.52 -5.27 2.13
C TRP A 31 -5.60 -6.30 1.76
N PHE A 32 -5.20 -7.50 1.32
CA PHE A 32 -6.14 -8.60 1.07
C PHE A 32 -6.90 -8.99 2.34
N PHE A 33 -6.19 -9.11 3.47
CA PHE A 33 -6.82 -9.40 4.75
C PHE A 33 -7.82 -8.31 5.16
N VAL A 34 -7.42 -7.04 5.04
CA VAL A 34 -8.32 -5.91 5.31
C VAL A 34 -9.56 -5.96 4.41
N ALA A 35 -9.40 -6.18 3.11
CA ALA A 35 -10.51 -6.29 2.17
C ALA A 35 -11.44 -7.46 2.52
N PHE A 36 -10.88 -8.60 2.92
CA PHE A 36 -11.65 -9.76 3.36
C PHE A 36 -12.53 -9.44 4.58
N VAL A 37 -11.97 -8.82 5.61
CA VAL A 37 -12.72 -8.38 6.80
C VAL A 37 -13.87 -7.45 6.41
N ILE A 38 -13.62 -6.51 5.49
CA ILE A 38 -14.64 -5.58 4.99
C ILE A 38 -15.76 -6.34 4.28
N VAL A 39 -15.44 -7.21 3.31
CA VAL A 39 -16.42 -7.93 2.50
C VAL A 39 -17.32 -8.82 3.36
N VAL A 40 -16.75 -9.55 4.31
CA VAL A 40 -17.50 -10.42 5.23
C VAL A 40 -18.51 -9.59 6.04
N ASN A 41 -18.08 -8.47 6.62
CA ASN A 41 -18.96 -7.60 7.40
C ASN A 41 -20.00 -6.87 6.53
N LEU A 42 -19.63 -6.45 5.32
CA LEU A 42 -20.51 -5.74 4.38
C LEU A 42 -21.59 -6.67 3.80
N SER A 43 -21.26 -7.95 3.60
CA SER A 43 -22.21 -8.97 3.13
C SER A 43 -23.40 -9.11 4.09
N PHE A 44 -23.18 -8.95 5.40
CA PHE A 44 -24.24 -8.95 6.40
C PHE A 44 -25.18 -7.75 6.28
N ILE A 45 -24.65 -6.56 5.98
CA ILE A 45 -25.44 -5.35 5.76
C ILE A 45 -26.33 -5.51 4.51
N PHE A 46 -25.79 -6.09 3.45
CA PHE A 46 -26.51 -6.34 2.21
C PHE A 46 -27.45 -7.55 2.24
N HIS A 47 -27.64 -8.19 3.41
CA HIS A 47 -28.44 -9.42 3.56
C HIS A 47 -27.98 -10.57 2.65
N VAL A 48 -26.69 -10.59 2.27
CA VAL A 48 -26.08 -11.68 1.52
C VAL A 48 -25.58 -12.71 2.52
N TYR A 49 -26.35 -13.79 2.68
CA TYR A 49 -26.06 -14.85 3.64
C TYR A 49 -25.53 -16.11 2.94
N SER A 50 -24.47 -16.68 3.50
CA SER A 50 -23.95 -18.01 3.17
C SER A 50 -23.37 -18.60 4.45
N ASP A 51 -23.48 -19.91 4.68
CA ASP A 51 -23.00 -20.56 5.90
C ASP A 51 -21.53 -20.23 6.23
N SER A 52 -20.70 -20.09 5.19
CA SER A 52 -19.30 -19.67 5.35
C SER A 52 -19.18 -18.20 5.76
N LEU A 53 -19.97 -17.30 5.16
CA LEU A 53 -19.95 -15.87 5.49
C LEU A 53 -20.45 -15.59 6.90
N VAL A 54 -21.47 -16.33 7.37
CA VAL A 54 -21.98 -16.25 8.75
C VAL A 54 -20.88 -16.64 9.74
N SER A 55 -20.17 -17.73 9.46
CA SER A 55 -19.08 -18.20 10.31
C SER A 55 -17.92 -17.19 10.37
N PHE A 56 -17.51 -16.64 9.21
CA PHE A 56 -16.48 -15.61 9.17
C PHE A 56 -16.93 -14.30 9.82
N TYR A 57 -18.21 -13.94 9.69
CA TYR A 57 -18.77 -12.75 10.32
C TYR A 57 -18.75 -12.86 11.84
N LEU A 58 -19.11 -14.02 12.41
CA LEU A 58 -19.03 -14.22 13.86
C LEU A 58 -17.59 -14.12 14.38
N LEU A 59 -16.61 -14.64 13.62
CA LEU A 59 -15.19 -14.56 13.97
C LEU A 59 -14.63 -13.13 13.84
N LEU A 60 -15.07 -12.39 12.84
CA LEU A 60 -14.54 -11.07 12.45
C LEU A 60 -15.52 -9.94 12.76
N ASN A 61 -16.49 -10.19 13.65
CA ASN A 61 -17.61 -9.30 13.92
C ASN A 61 -17.08 -7.97 14.44
N LEU A 62 -17.09 -6.94 13.59
CA LEU A 62 -16.85 -5.59 14.05
C LEU A 62 -18.19 -5.03 14.52
N ASP A 63 -18.22 -4.58 15.78
CA ASP A 63 -19.34 -3.82 16.32
C ASP A 63 -19.74 -2.72 15.31
N TYR A 64 -21.04 -2.63 15.00
CA TYR A 64 -21.58 -1.68 14.02
C TYR A 64 -21.15 -0.23 14.28
N LYS A 65 -20.94 0.16 15.55
CA LYS A 65 -20.41 1.50 15.88
C LYS A 65 -18.94 1.67 15.51
N LEU A 66 -18.13 0.61 15.67
CA LEU A 66 -16.72 0.63 15.29
C LEU A 66 -16.54 0.45 13.77
N TYR A 67 -17.46 -0.21 13.09
CA TYR A 67 -17.38 -0.47 11.65
C TYR A 67 -17.20 0.82 10.83
N GLY A 68 -18.04 1.83 11.07
CA GLY A 68 -17.95 3.11 10.38
C GLY A 68 -16.63 3.84 10.65
N ILE A 69 -16.12 3.75 11.88
CA ILE A 69 -14.86 4.37 12.28
C ILE A 69 -13.68 3.66 11.59
N VAL A 70 -13.65 2.34 11.63
CA VAL A 70 -12.58 1.53 11.03
C VAL A 70 -12.55 1.70 9.52
N LEU A 71 -13.70 1.63 8.85
CA LEU A 71 -13.78 1.92 7.40
C LEU A 71 -13.35 3.33 7.07
N GLY A 72 -13.79 4.33 7.85
CA GLY A 72 -13.39 5.73 7.68
C GLY A 72 -11.88 5.89 7.77
N ILE A 73 -11.25 5.27 8.77
CA ILE A 73 -9.79 5.28 8.95
C ILE A 73 -9.10 4.57 7.78
N ILE A 74 -9.56 3.40 7.35
CA ILE A 74 -8.97 2.66 6.23
C ILE A 74 -9.05 3.50 4.95
N ALA A 75 -10.20 4.11 4.66
CA ALA A 75 -10.38 4.98 3.50
C ALA A 75 -9.46 6.20 3.55
N LEU A 76 -9.36 6.85 4.72
CA LEU A 76 -8.51 8.02 4.93
C LEU A 76 -7.02 7.67 4.77
N VAL A 77 -6.57 6.58 5.36
CA VAL A 77 -5.19 6.09 5.23
C VAL A 77 -4.88 5.71 3.78
N SER A 78 -5.80 5.00 3.09
CA SER A 78 -5.66 4.67 1.68
C SER A 78 -5.44 5.90 0.82
N LEU A 79 -6.27 6.93 1.05
CA LEU A 79 -6.26 8.17 0.31
C LEU A 79 -4.96 8.96 0.57
N ALA A 80 -4.55 9.06 1.83
CA ALA A 80 -3.29 9.70 2.21
C ALA A 80 -2.06 8.99 1.59
N VAL A 81 -2.02 7.65 1.65
CA VAL A 81 -0.95 6.84 1.05
C VAL A 81 -0.95 6.98 -0.46
N GLY A 82 -2.11 6.93 -1.11
CA GLY A 82 -2.27 7.09 -2.55
C GLY A 82 -1.81 8.47 -3.03
N LEU A 83 -2.21 9.54 -2.34
CA LEU A 83 -1.74 10.91 -2.60
C LEU A 83 -0.23 11.03 -2.45
N TYR A 84 0.32 10.51 -1.35
CA TYR A 84 1.77 10.54 -1.11
C TYR A 84 2.53 9.78 -2.21
N ALA A 85 2.06 8.60 -2.60
CA ALA A 85 2.64 7.81 -3.66
C ALA A 85 2.60 8.56 -5.00
N ALA A 86 1.46 9.16 -5.35
CA ALA A 86 1.28 9.94 -6.57
C ALA A 86 2.20 11.18 -6.61
N MET A 87 2.30 11.92 -5.50
CA MET A 87 3.22 13.06 -5.38
C MET A 87 4.67 12.63 -5.51
N ARG A 88 5.05 11.53 -4.86
CA ARG A 88 6.41 10.98 -4.94
C ARG A 88 6.74 10.54 -6.37
N LEU A 89 5.80 9.93 -7.08
CA LEU A 89 5.97 9.53 -8.48
C LEU A 89 6.13 10.75 -9.40
N LYS A 90 5.31 11.80 -9.22
CA LYS A 90 5.44 13.07 -9.94
C LYS A 90 6.80 13.73 -9.70
N LYS A 91 7.28 13.76 -8.45
CA LYS A 91 8.59 14.32 -8.09
C LYS A 91 9.75 13.56 -8.72
N LEU A 92 9.64 12.23 -8.84
CA LEU A 92 10.63 11.40 -9.52
C LEU A 92 10.63 11.67 -11.04
N ARG A 93 9.46 11.74 -11.66
CA ARG A 93 9.29 12.01 -13.10
C ARG A 93 9.81 13.41 -13.50
N GLY A 94 9.63 14.40 -12.63
CA GLY A 94 10.13 15.77 -12.86
C GLY A 94 11.66 15.87 -12.87
N ARG A 95 12.38 15.03 -12.10
CA ARG A 95 13.86 15.02 -12.13
C ARG A 95 14.43 14.37 -13.38
N THR A 96 13.74 13.40 -13.95
CA THR A 96 14.17 12.73 -15.20
C THR A 96 14.13 13.70 -16.39
N HIS A 97 13.18 14.63 -16.43
CA HIS A 97 13.10 15.64 -17.50
C HIS A 97 14.09 16.81 -17.35
N SER A 98 14.60 17.09 -16.15
CA SER A 98 15.59 18.16 -15.95
C SER A 98 17.03 17.75 -16.26
N GLU A 99 17.34 16.46 -16.39
CA GLU A 99 18.66 15.98 -16.86
C GLU A 99 18.75 15.85 -18.40
N GLU A 100 17.65 16.09 -19.13
CA GLU A 100 17.59 16.04 -20.61
C GLU A 100 17.68 17.42 -21.27
N LYS A 101 17.75 18.50 -20.49
CA LYS A 101 18.04 19.87 -20.95
C LYS A 101 19.43 20.30 -20.51
#